data_AF-A0A5M7BUU6-F1
#
_entry.id   AF-A0A5M7BUU6-F1
#
_cell.length_a   1.000
_cell.length_b   1.000
_cell.length_c   1.000
_cell.angle_alpha   90.00
_cell.angle_beta   90.00
_cell.angle_gamma   90.00
#
_symmetry.space_group_name_H-M   'P 1'
#
loop_
_entity.id
_entity.type
_entity.pdbx_description
1 polymer ?
#
loop_
_entity_poly.entity_id
_entity_poly.type
_entity_poly.pdbx_seq_one_letter_code
_entity_poly.pdbx_strand_id
1 'polypeptide(L)'
;MSVLESIPHAIADGPHERRLGLRWWLLIGATCTVLLLGYLVSAGLIALVTATATSAEFNPVVVLLAALPGWLALHQSALTITGAPMSVLPLLPTAAVMLMIAAASAWVARRSRLRRPDQAWPVIATMGLVHAFAGAAIALVLAGPFRAVPVDAFLSCGLTATAASAAGVANRCGLIYLVWERVEAEVWSGLRIGLLALAAVVAGGGVVLLVGICASAPEMVASMSRFDGAGDAIGTSLLSLLYLPNGVLAGWAFAAGTGLSLGELTVQPLHIAPGPGPVPDLPLLAVLPSQAGVSWSVVALALPLAVGVLVGLACRRVQGSATRRLLSVGVAACTAALGTLVLAYVAGGDLGGGAFSPVTLRPLALAAATMCWIAVPAAAVTWFAGPVVFEDPEPAPGAAESTDAAAQAADAPEADSAPPDAEASEDPAEDSPDEADSTEQSTSDGEAEPAEDALDPEEAEPAIPHAREPLAPSSTRTARSEIDPSEFDGDVDESWAPDDESRGTAGTRNGNEARSD
;
A
#
# COMPACT_ATOMS: atom_id res chain seq x y z
N MET A 1 -69.51 13.08 16.29
CA MET A 1 -68.25 13.68 15.80
C MET A 1 -67.37 12.53 15.32
N SER A 2 -66.77 12.63 14.14
CA SER A 2 -65.82 11.63 13.64
C SER A 2 -64.76 12.34 12.80
N VAL A 3 -63.57 12.50 13.38
CA VAL A 3 -62.35 12.98 12.73
C VAL A 3 -61.19 12.25 13.40
N LEU A 4 -60.91 11.03 12.95
CA LEU A 4 -59.60 10.42 13.09
C LEU A 4 -59.17 10.04 11.67
N GLU A 5 -58.38 10.93 11.11
CA GLU A 5 -57.97 10.97 9.71
C GLU A 5 -56.84 9.95 9.47
N SER A 6 -56.85 9.28 8.31
CA SER A 6 -55.85 8.28 7.98
C SER A 6 -54.48 8.94 7.77
N ILE A 7 -53.53 8.69 8.68
CA ILE A 7 -52.12 9.09 8.48
C ILE A 7 -51.56 8.26 7.31
N PRO A 8 -51.17 8.88 6.17
CA PRO A 8 -50.66 8.14 5.03
C PRO A 8 -49.21 7.68 5.28
N HIS A 9 -48.92 6.39 5.04
CA HIS A 9 -47.57 5.84 5.22
C HIS A 9 -46.48 6.49 4.34
N ALA A 10 -46.87 7.24 3.30
CA ALA A 10 -45.97 7.87 2.30
C ALA A 10 -44.92 8.87 2.85
N ILE A 11 -44.96 9.22 4.15
CA ILE A 11 -43.98 10.12 4.77
C ILE A 11 -42.73 9.36 5.28
N ALA A 12 -42.83 8.04 5.50
CA ALA A 12 -41.76 7.23 6.10
C ALA A 12 -40.58 6.92 5.16
N ASP A 13 -40.81 6.77 3.85
CA ASP A 13 -39.80 6.29 2.90
C ASP A 13 -38.87 7.41 2.37
N GLY A 14 -39.38 8.63 2.26
CA GLY A 14 -38.65 9.79 1.71
C GLY A 14 -37.27 10.07 2.33
N PRO A 15 -37.05 9.91 3.66
CA PRO A 15 -35.74 10.02 4.28
C PRO A 15 -34.76 8.90 3.90
N HIS A 16 -35.25 7.71 3.53
CA HIS A 16 -34.42 6.56 3.16
C HIS A 16 -34.03 6.63 1.68
N GLU A 17 -34.98 6.87 0.78
CA GLU A 17 -34.74 7.03 -0.66
C GLU A 17 -33.75 8.15 -0.97
N ARG A 18 -33.90 9.32 -0.33
CA ARG A 18 -32.97 10.46 -0.50
C ARG A 18 -31.54 10.11 -0.07
N ARG A 19 -31.37 9.25 0.94
CA ARG A 19 -30.05 8.76 1.38
C ARG A 19 -29.46 7.72 0.42
N LEU A 20 -30.30 6.87 -0.18
CA LEU A 20 -29.87 5.94 -1.23
C LEU A 20 -29.42 6.68 -2.49
N GLY A 21 -30.22 7.64 -2.97
CA GLY A 21 -29.87 8.47 -4.13
C GLY A 21 -28.54 9.20 -3.95
N LEU A 22 -28.32 9.85 -2.80
CA LEU A 22 -27.05 10.54 -2.51
C LEU A 22 -25.85 9.58 -2.48
N ARG A 23 -26.02 8.34 -1.99
CA ARG A 23 -24.95 7.31 -2.00
C ARG A 23 -24.56 6.91 -3.43
N TRP A 24 -25.54 6.75 -4.33
CA TRP A 24 -25.28 6.45 -5.73
C TRP A 24 -24.59 7.61 -6.46
N TRP A 25 -25.05 8.85 -6.26
CA TRP A 25 -24.37 10.03 -6.84
C TRP A 25 -22.92 10.18 -6.34
N LEU A 26 -22.64 9.91 -5.06
CA LEU A 26 -21.28 9.90 -4.52
C LEU A 26 -20.38 8.81 -5.13
N LEU A 27 -20.93 7.62 -5.41
CA LEU A 27 -20.21 6.52 -6.04
C LEU A 27 -19.94 6.81 -7.52
N ILE A 28 -20.97 7.21 -8.28
CA ILE A 28 -20.84 7.60 -9.69
C ILE A 28 -19.83 8.73 -9.85
N GLY A 29 -19.94 9.79 -9.04
CA GLY A 29 -19.00 10.91 -9.06
C GLY A 29 -17.57 10.46 -8.79
N ALA A 30 -17.34 9.65 -7.75
CA ALA A 30 -16.00 9.14 -7.43
C ALA A 30 -15.42 8.26 -8.55
N THR A 31 -16.21 7.35 -9.13
CA THR A 31 -15.74 6.49 -10.24
C THR A 31 -15.42 7.33 -11.49
N CYS A 32 -16.28 8.28 -11.87
CA CYS A 32 -16.02 9.18 -12.99
C CYS A 32 -14.77 10.06 -12.78
N THR A 33 -14.58 10.61 -11.58
CA THR A 33 -13.37 11.37 -11.23
C THR A 33 -12.11 10.51 -11.34
N VAL A 34 -12.15 9.25 -10.93
CA VAL A 34 -11.00 8.34 -10.99
C VAL A 34 -10.66 7.95 -12.44
N LEU A 35 -11.67 7.66 -13.28
CA LEU A 35 -11.46 7.45 -14.72
C LEU A 35 -10.78 8.67 -15.37
N LEU A 36 -11.36 9.85 -15.14
CA LEU A 36 -10.87 11.11 -15.72
C LEU A 36 -9.46 11.46 -15.23
N LEU A 37 -9.18 11.31 -13.93
CA LEU A 37 -7.87 11.61 -13.38
C LEU A 37 -6.81 10.61 -13.87
N GLY A 38 -7.15 9.33 -14.04
CA GLY A 38 -6.26 8.36 -14.70
C GLY A 38 -5.94 8.75 -16.14
N TYR A 39 -6.94 9.20 -16.90
CA TYR A 39 -6.75 9.67 -18.28
C TYR A 39 -5.89 10.95 -18.33
N LEU A 40 -6.14 11.91 -17.44
CA LEU A 40 -5.35 13.14 -17.33
C LEU A 40 -3.91 12.88 -16.88
N VAL A 41 -3.65 11.90 -16.00
CA VAL A 41 -2.29 11.47 -15.65
C VAL A 41 -1.59 10.85 -16.86
N SER A 42 -2.27 9.99 -17.63
CA SER A 42 -1.69 9.45 -18.87
C SER A 42 -1.40 10.55 -19.90
N ALA A 43 -2.33 11.50 -20.08
CA ALA A 43 -2.16 12.63 -20.99
C ALA A 43 -1.01 13.53 -20.53
N GLY A 44 -0.88 13.81 -19.23
CA GLY A 44 0.18 14.64 -18.65
C GLY A 44 1.57 14.02 -18.79
N LEU A 45 1.70 12.70 -18.56
CA LEU A 45 2.97 11.98 -18.77
C LEU A 45 3.40 12.02 -20.25
N ILE A 46 2.46 11.79 -21.17
CA ILE A 46 2.75 11.83 -22.62
C ILE A 46 3.01 13.27 -23.09
N ALA A 47 2.28 14.26 -22.57
CA ALA A 47 2.52 15.68 -22.83
C ALA A 47 3.93 16.07 -22.41
N LEU A 48 4.35 15.69 -21.20
CA LEU A 48 5.68 15.99 -20.67
C LEU A 48 6.77 15.38 -21.56
N VAL A 49 6.71 14.07 -21.86
CA VAL A 49 7.70 13.40 -22.72
C VAL A 49 7.74 14.00 -24.12
N THR A 50 6.58 14.31 -24.71
CA THR A 50 6.50 14.89 -26.07
C THR A 50 6.98 16.35 -26.10
N ALA A 51 6.76 17.12 -25.02
CA ALA A 51 7.22 18.51 -24.92
C ALA A 51 8.71 18.63 -24.58
N THR A 52 9.32 17.60 -23.98
CA THR A 52 10.78 17.56 -23.76
C THR A 52 11.54 16.98 -24.95
N ALA A 53 11.03 15.95 -25.63
CA ALA A 53 11.77 15.18 -26.63
C ALA A 53 12.30 16.02 -27.80
N THR A 54 13.59 15.86 -28.13
CA THR A 54 14.34 16.80 -28.98
C THR A 54 13.87 16.80 -30.45
N SER A 55 13.28 15.69 -30.91
CA SER A 55 12.84 15.48 -32.29
C SER A 55 11.31 15.33 -32.44
N ALA A 56 10.52 15.71 -31.44
CA ALA A 56 9.06 15.53 -31.45
C ALA A 56 8.31 16.86 -31.69
N GLU A 57 7.40 16.88 -32.66
CA GLU A 57 6.45 17.99 -32.80
C GLU A 57 5.35 17.87 -31.74
N PHE A 58 5.30 18.81 -30.79
CA PHE A 58 4.26 18.83 -29.77
C PHE A 58 2.89 19.12 -30.39
N ASN A 59 2.00 18.13 -30.38
CA ASN A 59 0.63 18.26 -30.85
C ASN A 59 -0.36 17.77 -29.77
N PRO A 60 -1.20 18.67 -29.19
CA PRO A 60 -2.08 18.31 -28.08
C PRO A 60 -3.17 17.29 -28.47
N VAL A 61 -3.57 17.24 -29.75
CA VAL A 61 -4.54 16.24 -30.25
C VAL A 61 -3.90 14.85 -30.27
N VAL A 62 -2.63 14.75 -30.70
CA VAL A 62 -1.87 13.49 -30.67
C VAL A 62 -1.64 13.02 -29.24
N VAL A 63 -1.30 13.93 -28.32
CA VAL A 63 -1.15 13.64 -26.89
C VAL A 63 -2.44 13.10 -26.27
N LEU A 64 -3.60 13.73 -26.55
CA LEU A 64 -4.90 13.27 -26.03
C LEU A 64 -5.31 11.91 -26.63
N LEU A 65 -5.04 11.66 -27.91
CA LEU A 65 -5.29 10.34 -28.52
C LEU A 65 -4.35 9.26 -27.97
N ALA A 66 -3.08 9.58 -27.73
CA ALA A 66 -2.09 8.67 -27.13
C ALA A 66 -2.35 8.39 -25.63
N ALA A 67 -3.09 9.25 -24.93
CA ALA A 67 -3.56 9.00 -23.57
C ALA A 67 -4.55 7.81 -23.48
N LEU A 68 -5.17 7.38 -24.58
CA LEU A 68 -6.03 6.20 -24.63
C LEU A 68 -5.26 4.88 -24.46
N PRO A 69 -4.25 4.52 -25.29
CA PRO A 69 -3.42 3.35 -25.04
C PRO A 69 -2.55 3.52 -23.78
N GLY A 70 -2.15 4.74 -23.43
CA GLY A 70 -1.47 5.02 -22.17
C GLY A 70 -2.32 4.67 -20.94
N TRP A 71 -3.61 5.00 -20.93
CA TRP A 71 -4.55 4.61 -19.86
C TRP A 71 -4.70 3.09 -19.73
N LEU A 72 -4.73 2.36 -20.85
CA LEU A 72 -4.71 0.90 -20.85
C LEU A 72 -3.41 0.33 -20.25
N ALA A 73 -2.26 0.96 -20.53
CA ALA A 73 -0.98 0.60 -19.92
C ALA A 73 -0.96 0.85 -18.39
N LEU A 74 -1.60 1.93 -17.89
CA LEU A 74 -1.76 2.14 -16.44
C LEU A 74 -2.45 0.95 -15.75
N HIS A 75 -3.34 0.27 -16.46
CA HIS A 75 -4.12 -0.87 -15.98
C HIS A 75 -3.53 -2.24 -16.33
N GLN A 76 -2.27 -2.30 -16.80
CA GLN A 76 -1.60 -3.54 -17.21
C GLN A 76 -2.35 -4.31 -18.33
N SER A 77 -3.07 -3.59 -19.21
CA SER A 77 -3.56 -4.17 -20.47
C SER A 77 -2.41 -4.30 -21.45
N ALA A 78 -2.16 -5.50 -21.96
CA ALA A 78 -1.21 -5.72 -23.05
C ALA A 78 -1.58 -4.87 -24.28
N LEU A 79 -0.56 -4.31 -24.93
CA LEU A 79 -0.67 -3.51 -26.13
C LEU A 79 0.06 -4.20 -27.29
N THR A 80 -0.26 -3.78 -28.50
CA THR A 80 0.54 -4.05 -29.71
C THR A 80 0.80 -2.73 -30.42
N ILE A 81 2.05 -2.49 -30.81
CA ILE A 81 2.51 -1.28 -31.48
C ILE A 81 3.04 -1.68 -32.86
N THR A 82 2.41 -1.19 -33.92
CA THR A 82 2.75 -1.53 -35.33
C THR A 82 2.84 -3.05 -35.60
N GLY A 83 2.05 -3.85 -34.87
CA GLY A 83 2.04 -5.32 -34.95
C GLY A 83 2.97 -6.05 -33.98
N ALA A 84 3.87 -5.33 -33.30
CA ALA A 84 4.78 -5.89 -32.30
C ALA A 84 4.14 -5.90 -30.89
N PRO A 85 4.23 -7.00 -30.11
CA PRO A 85 3.63 -7.08 -28.78
C PRO A 85 4.41 -6.27 -27.73
N MET A 86 3.70 -5.54 -26.87
CA MET A 86 4.24 -4.81 -25.72
C MET A 86 3.37 -5.11 -24.50
N SER A 87 3.85 -6.01 -23.65
CA SER A 87 3.20 -6.39 -22.38
C SER A 87 4.14 -6.27 -21.17
N VAL A 88 5.44 -6.04 -21.37
CA VAL A 88 6.29 -5.43 -20.34
C VAL A 88 5.81 -3.99 -20.15
N LEU A 89 5.30 -3.66 -18.95
CA LEU A 89 4.66 -2.37 -18.66
C LEU A 89 5.17 -1.77 -17.32
N PRO A 90 5.17 -0.43 -17.18
CA PRO A 90 5.68 0.20 -15.97
C PRO A 90 4.72 -0.04 -14.79
N LEU A 91 5.23 -0.57 -13.68
CA LEU A 91 4.43 -0.87 -12.49
C LEU A 91 4.15 0.36 -11.61
N LEU A 92 4.97 1.41 -11.64
CA LEU A 92 4.76 2.59 -10.78
C LEU A 92 3.44 3.34 -11.09
N PRO A 93 3.08 3.59 -12.37
CA PRO A 93 1.78 4.18 -12.71
C PRO A 93 0.60 3.29 -12.30
N THR A 94 0.72 1.96 -12.44
CA THR A 94 -0.30 1.01 -11.98
C THR A 94 -0.48 1.08 -10.47
N ALA A 95 0.61 1.09 -9.69
CA ALA A 95 0.54 1.26 -8.25
C ALA A 95 -0.14 2.58 -7.85
N ALA A 96 0.18 3.69 -8.55
CA ALA A 96 -0.47 4.99 -8.33
C ALA A 96 -1.98 4.96 -8.63
N VAL A 97 -2.41 4.33 -9.74
CA VAL A 97 -3.82 4.17 -10.09
C VAL A 97 -4.55 3.25 -9.10
N MET A 98 -3.92 2.17 -8.64
CA MET A 98 -4.48 1.31 -7.59
C MET A 98 -4.63 2.07 -6.27
N LEU A 99 -3.66 2.89 -5.86
CA LEU A 99 -3.76 3.75 -4.67
C LEU A 99 -4.88 4.79 -4.82
N MET A 100 -5.04 5.39 -6.00
CA MET A 100 -6.14 6.31 -6.32
C MET A 100 -7.51 5.64 -6.21
N ILE A 101 -7.70 4.47 -6.84
CA ILE A 101 -8.96 3.70 -6.78
C ILE A 101 -9.25 3.27 -5.33
N ALA A 102 -8.24 2.80 -4.60
CA ALA A 102 -8.37 2.42 -3.19
C ALA A 102 -8.77 3.63 -2.31
N ALA A 103 -8.12 4.77 -2.48
CA ALA A 103 -8.40 6.00 -1.73
C ALA A 103 -9.81 6.55 -2.02
N ALA A 104 -10.24 6.54 -3.28
CA ALA A 104 -11.59 6.94 -3.69
C ALA A 104 -12.67 5.99 -3.14
N SER A 105 -12.45 4.68 -3.24
CA SER A 105 -13.36 3.65 -2.70
C SER A 105 -13.48 3.77 -1.17
N ALA A 106 -12.35 3.98 -0.49
CA ALA A 106 -12.30 4.28 0.94
C ALA A 106 -13.03 5.59 1.29
N TRP A 107 -12.93 6.61 0.44
CA TRP A 107 -13.64 7.90 0.62
C TRP A 107 -15.16 7.74 0.46
N VAL A 108 -15.63 7.01 -0.55
CA VAL A 108 -17.06 6.67 -0.70
C VAL A 108 -17.55 5.90 0.53
N ALA A 109 -16.81 4.88 0.96
CA ALA A 109 -17.14 4.12 2.17
C ALA A 109 -17.13 4.99 3.46
N ARG A 110 -16.25 6.01 3.53
CA ARG A 110 -16.28 7.03 4.59
C ARG A 110 -17.55 7.87 4.53
N ARG A 111 -17.82 8.53 3.39
CA ARG A 111 -18.90 9.51 3.22
C ARG A 111 -20.29 8.88 3.33
N SER A 112 -20.47 7.70 2.75
CA SER A 112 -21.71 6.91 2.77
C SER A 112 -21.97 6.15 4.08
N ARG A 113 -21.03 6.24 5.05
CA ARG A 113 -21.04 5.54 6.35
C ARG A 113 -21.16 4.02 6.24
N LEU A 114 -20.51 3.42 5.24
CA LEU A 114 -20.46 1.97 5.07
C LEU A 114 -19.59 1.36 6.18
N ARG A 115 -20.02 0.22 6.73
CA ARG A 115 -19.35 -0.48 7.84
C ARG A 115 -19.44 -2.01 7.78
N ARG A 116 -20.43 -2.57 7.07
CA ARG A 116 -20.64 -4.02 6.95
C ARG A 116 -20.15 -4.54 5.58
N PRO A 117 -19.81 -5.84 5.45
CA PRO A 117 -19.17 -6.37 4.24
C PRO A 117 -20.11 -6.49 3.04
N ASP A 118 -21.40 -6.75 3.26
CA ASP A 118 -22.48 -6.64 2.26
C ASP A 118 -22.51 -5.26 1.59
N GLN A 119 -22.29 -4.20 2.38
CA GLN A 119 -22.28 -2.82 1.92
C GLN A 119 -21.04 -2.46 1.09
N ALA A 120 -19.96 -3.26 1.16
CA ALA A 120 -18.75 -3.04 0.38
C ALA A 120 -18.93 -3.49 -1.09
N TRP A 121 -19.71 -4.55 -1.33
CA TRP A 121 -19.83 -5.18 -2.63
C TRP A 121 -20.28 -4.22 -3.75
N PRO A 122 -21.29 -3.34 -3.58
CA PRO A 122 -21.68 -2.38 -4.63
C PRO A 122 -20.55 -1.41 -5.04
N VAL A 123 -19.67 -1.01 -4.10
CA VAL A 123 -18.53 -0.13 -4.40
C VAL A 123 -17.47 -0.89 -5.21
N ILE A 124 -17.14 -2.10 -4.78
CA ILE A 124 -16.16 -2.97 -5.44
C ILE A 124 -16.62 -3.34 -6.85
N ALA A 125 -17.87 -3.80 -6.99
CA ALA A 125 -18.44 -4.20 -8.27
C ALA A 125 -18.59 -3.01 -9.23
N THR A 126 -18.99 -1.82 -8.75
CA THR A 126 -19.09 -0.62 -9.60
C THR A 126 -17.71 -0.16 -10.07
N MET A 127 -16.72 -0.09 -9.18
CA MET A 127 -15.35 0.27 -9.57
C MET A 127 -14.78 -0.75 -10.58
N GLY A 128 -14.90 -2.05 -10.31
CA GLY A 128 -14.45 -3.11 -11.19
C GLY A 128 -15.10 -3.07 -12.58
N LEU A 129 -16.43 -3.16 -12.64
CA LEU A 129 -17.17 -3.23 -13.91
C LEU A 129 -17.02 -1.96 -14.75
N VAL A 130 -17.04 -0.77 -14.13
CA VAL A 130 -16.92 0.49 -14.89
C VAL A 130 -15.52 0.63 -15.51
N HIS A 131 -14.45 0.25 -14.80
CA HIS A 131 -13.10 0.24 -15.40
C HIS A 131 -12.96 -0.87 -16.45
N ALA A 132 -13.58 -2.03 -16.26
CA ALA A 132 -13.59 -3.11 -17.25
C ALA A 132 -14.26 -2.69 -18.57
N PHE A 133 -15.47 -2.12 -18.50
CA PHE A 133 -16.17 -1.61 -19.68
C PHE A 133 -15.45 -0.39 -20.31
N ALA A 134 -14.83 0.48 -19.52
CA ALA A 134 -14.00 1.56 -20.04
C ALA A 134 -12.79 1.02 -20.82
N GLY A 135 -12.06 0.04 -20.27
CA GLY A 135 -10.93 -0.61 -20.94
C GLY A 135 -11.33 -1.29 -22.25
N ALA A 136 -12.43 -2.06 -22.24
CA ALA A 136 -12.98 -2.67 -23.44
C ALA A 136 -13.37 -1.64 -24.50
N ALA A 137 -14.05 -0.55 -24.10
CA ALA A 137 -14.46 0.52 -25.01
C ALA A 137 -13.26 1.26 -25.61
N ILE A 138 -12.24 1.56 -24.80
CA ILE A 138 -10.99 2.18 -25.27
C ILE A 138 -10.29 1.26 -26.28
N ALA A 139 -10.13 -0.03 -25.96
CA ALA A 139 -9.51 -1.00 -26.86
C ALA A 139 -10.27 -1.17 -28.19
N LEU A 140 -11.60 -1.01 -28.20
CA LEU A 140 -12.44 -1.04 -29.41
C LEU A 140 -12.31 0.22 -30.29
N VAL A 141 -11.95 1.38 -29.72
CA VAL A 141 -11.74 2.63 -30.48
C VAL A 141 -10.27 2.94 -30.79
N LEU A 142 -9.33 2.13 -30.32
CA LEU A 142 -7.92 2.25 -30.70
C LEU A 142 -7.74 2.05 -32.21
N ALA A 143 -7.02 2.98 -32.84
CA ALA A 143 -6.75 3.00 -34.26
C ALA A 143 -5.31 3.46 -34.55
N GLY A 144 -4.85 3.25 -35.79
CA GLY A 144 -3.49 3.57 -36.20
C GLY A 144 -2.47 2.55 -35.67
N PRO A 145 -1.33 2.99 -35.11
CA PRO A 145 -0.24 2.09 -34.72
C PRO A 145 -0.52 1.29 -33.45
N PHE A 146 -1.39 1.77 -32.55
CA PHE A 146 -1.72 1.10 -31.29
C PHE A 146 -2.95 0.22 -31.45
N ARG A 147 -2.90 -1.00 -30.90
CA ARG A 147 -4.05 -1.90 -30.73
C ARG A 147 -3.97 -2.63 -29.40
N ALA A 148 -5.14 -2.97 -28.84
CA ALA A 148 -5.28 -3.83 -27.66
C ALA A 148 -6.39 -4.85 -27.91
N VAL A 149 -6.38 -5.97 -27.21
CA VAL A 149 -7.46 -6.97 -27.26
C VAL A 149 -8.57 -6.53 -26.29
N PRO A 150 -9.83 -6.30 -26.74
CA PRO A 150 -10.87 -5.77 -25.86
C PRO A 150 -11.23 -6.66 -24.66
N VAL A 151 -11.06 -7.97 -24.77
CA VAL A 151 -11.28 -8.92 -23.66
C VAL A 151 -10.16 -8.80 -22.62
N ASP A 152 -8.91 -8.70 -23.05
CA ASP A 152 -7.76 -8.58 -22.14
C ASP A 152 -7.79 -7.23 -21.43
N ALA A 153 -8.15 -6.15 -22.14
CA ALA A 153 -8.38 -4.82 -21.57
C ALA A 153 -9.56 -4.81 -20.58
N PHE A 154 -10.65 -5.52 -20.86
CA PHE A 154 -11.76 -5.69 -19.90
C PHE A 154 -11.26 -6.36 -18.61
N LEU A 155 -10.50 -7.45 -18.74
CA LEU A 155 -10.01 -8.23 -17.61
C LEU A 155 -8.97 -7.45 -16.80
N SER A 156 -7.95 -6.84 -17.41
CA SER A 156 -6.88 -6.15 -16.68
C SER A 156 -7.37 -4.88 -15.97
N CYS A 157 -8.15 -4.04 -16.65
CA CYS A 157 -8.75 -2.84 -16.05
C CYS A 157 -9.74 -3.23 -14.94
N GLY A 158 -10.58 -4.25 -15.18
CA GLY A 158 -11.55 -4.75 -14.21
C GLY A 158 -10.91 -5.36 -12.96
N LEU A 159 -9.94 -6.25 -13.12
CA LEU A 159 -9.24 -6.91 -12.00
C LEU A 159 -8.43 -5.89 -11.18
N THR A 160 -7.67 -5.00 -11.84
CA THR A 160 -6.89 -3.94 -11.19
C THR A 160 -7.80 -3.04 -10.34
N ALA A 161 -8.92 -2.58 -10.89
CA ALA A 161 -9.87 -1.73 -10.16
C ALA A 161 -10.63 -2.48 -9.06
N THR A 162 -10.98 -3.75 -9.27
CA THR A 162 -11.62 -4.61 -8.27
C THR A 162 -10.70 -4.83 -7.07
N ALA A 163 -9.45 -5.22 -7.30
CA ALA A 163 -8.46 -5.48 -6.24
C ALA A 163 -8.15 -4.19 -5.45
N ALA A 164 -7.93 -3.08 -6.15
CA ALA A 164 -7.71 -1.77 -5.53
C ALA A 164 -8.91 -1.29 -4.70
N SER A 165 -10.12 -1.38 -5.25
CA SER A 165 -11.34 -1.00 -4.54
C SER A 165 -11.57 -1.87 -3.31
N ALA A 166 -11.37 -3.18 -3.43
CA ALA A 166 -11.49 -4.12 -2.31
C ALA A 166 -10.49 -3.78 -1.19
N ALA A 167 -9.21 -3.57 -1.52
CA ALA A 167 -8.19 -3.16 -0.55
C ALA A 167 -8.56 -1.83 0.16
N GLY A 168 -9.04 -0.83 -0.58
CA GLY A 168 -9.46 0.46 -0.03
C GLY A 168 -10.61 0.38 0.98
N VAL A 169 -11.56 -0.54 0.79
CA VAL A 169 -12.70 -0.72 1.71
C VAL A 169 -12.48 -1.81 2.78
N ALA A 170 -11.44 -2.64 2.63
CA ALA A 170 -11.28 -3.89 3.38
C ALA A 170 -11.34 -3.76 4.90
N ASN A 171 -10.55 -2.84 5.46
CA ASN A 171 -10.52 -2.60 6.91
C ASN A 171 -11.81 -1.94 7.40
N ARG A 172 -12.33 -0.97 6.64
CA ARG A 172 -13.48 -0.16 7.05
C ARG A 172 -14.80 -0.93 7.08
N CYS A 173 -14.98 -1.85 6.14
CA CYS A 173 -16.23 -2.60 5.95
C CYS A 173 -16.18 -4.03 6.51
N GLY A 174 -15.18 -4.34 7.34
CA GLY A 174 -15.07 -5.65 7.99
C GLY A 174 -14.70 -6.82 7.06
N LEU A 175 -14.20 -6.59 5.84
CA LEU A 175 -13.74 -7.69 4.99
C LEU A 175 -12.52 -8.40 5.61
N ILE A 176 -11.63 -7.64 6.27
CA ILE A 176 -10.52 -8.20 7.06
C ILE A 176 -11.04 -9.05 8.23
N TYR A 177 -12.14 -8.64 8.85
CA TYR A 177 -12.79 -9.38 9.93
C TYR A 177 -13.45 -10.69 9.43
N LEU A 178 -14.15 -10.65 8.29
CA LEU A 178 -14.72 -11.86 7.67
C LEU A 178 -13.67 -12.91 7.29
N VAL A 179 -12.43 -12.51 6.96
CA VAL A 179 -11.34 -13.46 6.73
C VAL A 179 -10.84 -14.02 8.06
N TRP A 180 -10.65 -13.16 9.07
CA TRP A 180 -10.24 -13.59 10.42
C TRP A 180 -11.22 -14.58 11.07
N GLU A 181 -12.52 -14.31 10.99
CA GLU A 181 -13.60 -15.13 11.54
C GLU A 181 -13.67 -16.54 10.92
N ARG A 182 -13.15 -16.72 9.69
CA ARG A 182 -13.19 -17.97 8.92
C ARG A 182 -11.88 -18.75 8.93
N VAL A 183 -10.85 -18.27 9.62
CA VAL A 183 -9.47 -18.77 9.48
C VAL A 183 -8.86 -18.98 10.87
N GLU A 184 -8.29 -20.17 11.10
CA GLU A 184 -7.63 -20.52 12.36
C GLU A 184 -6.54 -19.50 12.74
N ALA A 185 -6.36 -19.24 14.04
CA ALA A 185 -5.48 -18.18 14.55
C ALA A 185 -4.03 -18.33 14.08
N GLU A 186 -3.57 -19.57 13.91
CA GLU A 186 -2.27 -19.97 13.36
C GLU A 186 -2.12 -19.55 11.89
N VAL A 187 -3.14 -19.84 11.07
CA VAL A 187 -3.18 -19.52 9.64
C VAL A 187 -3.31 -18.02 9.45
N TRP A 188 -4.10 -17.33 10.28
CA TRP A 188 -4.21 -15.87 10.28
C TRP A 188 -2.90 -15.19 10.68
N SER A 189 -2.19 -15.73 11.68
CA SER A 189 -0.86 -15.25 12.08
C SER A 189 0.16 -15.49 10.96
N GLY A 190 0.15 -16.67 10.35
CA GLY A 190 0.97 -16.99 9.18
C GLY A 190 0.70 -16.07 8.00
N LEU A 191 -0.56 -15.74 7.71
CA LEU A 191 -0.94 -14.81 6.64
C LEU A 191 -0.39 -13.40 6.91
N ARG A 192 -0.54 -12.89 8.14
CA ARG A 192 0.03 -11.58 8.54
C ARG A 192 1.56 -11.56 8.42
N ILE A 193 2.24 -12.61 8.90
CA ILE A 193 3.70 -12.73 8.80
C ILE A 193 4.12 -12.89 7.33
N GLY A 194 3.34 -13.58 6.50
CA GLY A 194 3.57 -13.73 5.07
C GLY A 194 3.42 -12.44 4.27
N LEU A 195 2.48 -11.57 4.65
CA LEU A 195 2.36 -10.22 4.07
C LEU A 195 3.55 -9.32 4.47
N LEU A 196 4.03 -9.43 5.72
CA LEU A 196 5.26 -8.76 6.15
C LEU A 196 6.51 -9.33 5.44
N ALA A 197 6.55 -10.64 5.20
CA ALA A 197 7.60 -11.29 4.43
C ALA A 197 7.59 -10.83 2.97
N LEU A 198 6.42 -10.67 2.35
CA LEU A 198 6.29 -10.09 1.01
C LEU A 198 6.77 -8.63 0.95
N ALA A 199 6.49 -7.83 2.00
CA ALA A 199 7.04 -6.48 2.12
C ALA A 199 8.57 -6.49 2.27
N ALA A 200 9.12 -7.44 3.04
CA ALA A 200 10.58 -7.63 3.18
C ALA A 200 11.25 -8.13 1.89
N VAL A 201 10.57 -8.96 1.10
CA VAL A 201 10.97 -9.38 -0.26
C VAL A 201 11.11 -8.16 -1.19
N VAL A 202 10.08 -7.29 -1.24
CA VAL A 202 10.11 -6.06 -2.05
C VAL A 202 11.17 -5.08 -1.54
N ALA A 203 11.29 -4.88 -0.23
CA ALA A 203 12.33 -4.05 0.36
C ALA A 203 13.75 -4.58 0.05
N GLY A 204 13.96 -5.91 0.13
CA GLY A 204 15.24 -6.54 -0.18
C GLY A 204 15.62 -6.39 -1.65
N GLY A 205 14.66 -6.57 -2.57
CA GLY A 205 14.86 -6.25 -3.98
C GLY A 205 15.22 -4.79 -4.23
N GLY A 206 14.64 -3.87 -3.45
CA GLY A 206 14.96 -2.45 -3.48
C GLY A 206 16.36 -2.12 -2.97
N VAL A 207 16.83 -2.82 -1.93
CA VAL A 207 18.23 -2.71 -1.45
C VAL A 207 19.21 -3.17 -2.53
N VAL A 208 18.95 -4.31 -3.19
CA VAL A 208 19.81 -4.81 -4.27
C VAL A 208 19.81 -3.88 -5.48
N LEU A 209 18.65 -3.34 -5.87
CA LEU A 209 18.56 -2.33 -6.93
C LEU A 209 19.34 -1.06 -6.56
N LEU A 210 19.20 -0.55 -5.34
CA LEU A 210 19.91 0.64 -4.87
C LEU A 210 21.43 0.46 -4.86
N VAL A 211 21.91 -0.69 -4.36
CA VAL A 211 23.34 -1.04 -4.40
C VAL A 211 23.84 -1.11 -5.85
N GLY A 212 23.05 -1.67 -6.76
CA GLY A 212 23.35 -1.69 -8.19
C GLY A 212 23.40 -0.28 -8.82
N ILE A 213 22.45 0.59 -8.51
CA ILE A 213 22.45 2.00 -8.98
C ILE A 213 23.69 2.75 -8.47
N CYS A 214 24.08 2.54 -7.20
CA CYS A 214 25.29 3.13 -6.64
C CYS A 214 26.58 2.57 -7.27
N ALA A 215 26.60 1.29 -7.66
CA ALA A 215 27.74 0.66 -8.32
C ALA A 215 27.90 1.12 -9.78
N SER A 216 26.81 1.13 -10.54
CA SER A 216 26.77 1.53 -11.96
C SER A 216 26.57 3.03 -12.21
N ALA A 217 26.83 3.88 -11.22
CA ALA A 217 26.64 5.32 -11.34
C ALA A 217 27.45 5.96 -12.50
N PRO A 218 28.74 5.59 -12.74
CA PRO A 218 29.50 6.09 -13.90
C PRO A 218 28.89 5.66 -15.24
N GLU A 219 28.47 4.40 -15.36
CA GLU A 219 27.86 3.83 -16.56
C GLU A 219 26.50 4.48 -16.86
N MET A 220 25.73 4.79 -15.82
CA MET A 220 24.44 5.49 -15.93
C MET A 220 24.63 6.94 -16.41
N VAL A 221 25.62 7.67 -15.88
CA VAL A 221 25.98 9.01 -16.37
C VAL A 221 26.50 8.94 -17.82
N ALA A 222 27.32 7.94 -18.15
CA ALA A 222 27.83 7.74 -19.51
C ALA A 222 26.72 7.37 -20.51
N SER A 223 25.63 6.73 -20.06
CA SER A 223 24.42 6.50 -20.87
C SER A 223 23.67 7.81 -21.12
N MET A 224 23.53 8.69 -20.11
CA MET A 224 22.93 10.02 -20.30
C MET A 224 23.71 10.89 -21.30
N SER A 225 25.04 10.77 -21.38
CA SER A 225 25.84 11.48 -22.40
C SER A 225 25.74 10.90 -23.83
N ARG A 226 24.96 9.83 -24.08
CA ARG A 226 24.75 9.27 -25.43
C ARG A 226 23.49 9.78 -26.14
N PHE A 227 22.66 10.60 -25.48
CA PHE A 227 21.46 11.18 -26.08
C PHE A 227 21.76 12.50 -26.80
N ASP A 228 21.19 12.68 -27.99
CA ASP A 228 21.39 13.86 -28.83
C ASP A 228 20.83 15.17 -28.21
N GLY A 229 19.95 15.07 -27.20
CA GLY A 229 19.46 16.23 -26.46
C GLY A 229 18.98 15.89 -25.04
N ALA A 230 19.03 16.91 -24.17
CA ALA A 230 18.67 16.79 -22.76
C ALA A 230 17.22 16.30 -22.55
N GLY A 231 16.32 16.58 -23.50
CA GLY A 231 14.94 16.14 -23.47
C GLY A 231 14.76 14.63 -23.53
N ASP A 232 15.60 13.94 -24.29
CA ASP A 232 15.53 12.49 -24.48
C ASP A 232 16.17 11.76 -23.28
N ALA A 233 17.20 12.35 -22.68
CA ALA A 233 17.75 11.95 -21.38
C ALA A 233 16.72 12.12 -20.24
N ILE A 234 15.93 13.21 -20.23
CA ILE A 234 14.82 13.41 -19.29
C ILE A 234 13.73 12.36 -19.52
N GLY A 235 13.32 12.12 -20.77
CA GLY A 235 12.30 11.12 -21.12
C GLY A 235 12.68 9.69 -20.71
N THR A 236 13.93 9.27 -20.96
CA THR A 236 14.44 7.95 -20.57
C THR A 236 14.71 7.81 -19.07
N SER A 237 15.06 8.90 -18.38
CA SER A 237 15.14 8.95 -16.92
C SER A 237 13.75 8.83 -16.27
N LEU A 238 12.75 9.54 -16.78
CA LEU A 238 11.36 9.41 -16.35
C LEU A 238 10.84 7.99 -16.60
N LEU A 239 11.08 7.43 -17.78
CA LEU A 239 10.71 6.05 -18.11
C LEU A 239 11.35 5.05 -17.12
N SER A 240 12.64 5.22 -16.80
CA SER A 240 13.34 4.42 -15.80
C SER A 240 12.72 4.51 -14.42
N LEU A 241 12.27 5.70 -14.00
CA LEU A 241 11.55 5.89 -12.74
C LEU A 241 10.18 5.19 -12.76
N LEU A 242 9.43 5.24 -13.87
CA LEU A 242 8.16 4.52 -14.00
C LEU A 242 8.34 2.99 -13.96
N TYR A 243 9.49 2.50 -14.45
CA TYR A 243 9.90 1.10 -14.38
C TYR A 243 10.59 0.70 -13.07
N LEU A 244 10.85 1.62 -12.13
CA LEU A 244 11.61 1.34 -10.91
C LEU A 244 11.08 0.12 -10.11
N PRO A 245 9.74 -0.09 -9.93
CA PRO A 245 9.24 -1.28 -9.22
C PRO A 245 9.46 -2.60 -9.98
N ASN A 246 9.56 -2.56 -11.32
CA ASN A 246 10.01 -3.73 -12.10
C ASN A 246 11.49 -4.03 -11.80
N GLY A 247 12.33 -2.99 -11.72
CA GLY A 247 13.72 -3.10 -11.28
C GLY A 247 13.86 -3.65 -9.85
N VAL A 248 12.98 -3.26 -8.93
CA VAL A 248 12.93 -3.78 -7.54
C VAL A 248 12.66 -5.29 -7.54
N LEU A 249 11.69 -5.75 -8.34
CA LEU A 249 11.36 -7.17 -8.46
C LEU A 249 12.49 -7.95 -9.16
N ALA A 250 13.17 -7.35 -10.14
CA ALA A 250 14.38 -7.91 -10.75
C ALA A 250 15.54 -8.01 -9.74
N GLY A 251 15.70 -7.03 -8.85
CA GLY A 251 16.66 -7.07 -7.75
C GLY A 251 16.40 -8.23 -6.78
N TRP A 252 15.15 -8.53 -6.47
CA TRP A 252 14.80 -9.73 -5.69
C TRP A 252 14.99 -11.03 -6.50
N ALA A 253 14.62 -11.05 -7.79
CA ALA A 253 14.85 -12.19 -8.68
C ALA A 253 16.34 -12.57 -8.74
N PHE A 254 17.20 -11.56 -8.81
CA PHE A 254 18.64 -11.70 -8.70
C PHE A 254 19.07 -12.22 -7.32
N ALA A 255 18.63 -11.58 -6.23
CA ALA A 255 18.98 -11.97 -4.85
C ALA A 255 18.60 -13.42 -4.51
N ALA A 256 17.41 -13.85 -4.94
CA ALA A 256 16.92 -15.22 -4.75
C ALA A 256 17.66 -16.28 -5.59
N GLY A 257 18.52 -15.85 -6.53
CA GLY A 257 19.36 -16.70 -7.38
C GLY A 257 18.74 -17.10 -8.73
N THR A 258 17.46 -16.79 -8.98
CA THR A 258 16.82 -17.16 -10.26
C THR A 258 17.24 -16.25 -11.41
N GLY A 259 17.57 -15.00 -11.10
CA GLY A 259 17.93 -13.96 -12.05
C GLY A 259 16.76 -13.48 -12.91
N LEU A 260 17.11 -12.69 -13.94
CA LEU A 260 16.20 -12.22 -14.98
C LEU A 260 16.67 -12.63 -16.38
N SER A 261 15.74 -12.69 -17.32
CA SER A 261 15.98 -12.86 -18.76
C SER A 261 15.43 -11.64 -19.51
N LEU A 262 16.16 -11.17 -20.52
CA LEU A 262 15.71 -10.20 -21.54
C LEU A 262 15.98 -10.85 -22.90
N GLY A 263 15.03 -11.65 -23.40
CA GLY A 263 15.30 -12.58 -24.49
C GLY A 263 16.41 -13.56 -24.11
N GLU A 264 17.45 -13.64 -24.95
CA GLU A 264 18.62 -14.51 -24.76
C GLU A 264 19.58 -14.02 -23.67
N LEU A 265 19.60 -12.71 -23.37
CA LEU A 265 20.40 -12.17 -22.26
C LEU A 265 19.87 -12.72 -20.95
N THR A 266 20.69 -13.43 -20.18
CA THR A 266 20.31 -13.91 -18.84
C THR A 266 21.31 -13.43 -17.79
N VAL A 267 20.78 -12.90 -16.69
CA VAL A 267 21.57 -12.26 -15.62
C VAL A 267 21.22 -12.91 -14.29
N GLN A 268 22.15 -13.69 -13.74
CA GLN A 268 22.07 -14.34 -12.43
C GLN A 268 23.34 -14.04 -11.63
N PRO A 269 23.39 -14.25 -10.30
CA PRO A 269 24.57 -13.90 -9.50
C PRO A 269 25.83 -14.66 -9.90
N LEU A 270 25.71 -15.97 -10.12
CA LEU A 270 26.83 -16.85 -10.42
C LEU A 270 27.05 -17.09 -11.93
N HIS A 271 26.17 -16.55 -12.79
CA HIS A 271 26.21 -16.77 -14.22
C HIS A 271 25.52 -15.64 -14.99
N ILE A 272 26.20 -15.14 -16.03
CA ILE A 272 25.63 -14.22 -17.01
C ILE A 272 25.81 -14.86 -18.38
N ALA A 273 24.71 -15.06 -19.10
CA ALA A 273 24.73 -15.44 -20.51
C ALA A 273 24.56 -14.16 -21.34
N PRO A 274 25.57 -13.75 -22.13
CA PRO A 274 25.48 -12.52 -22.92
C PRO A 274 24.40 -12.62 -24.00
N GLY A 275 23.67 -11.53 -24.21
CA GLY A 275 22.69 -11.43 -25.29
C GLY A 275 23.34 -11.16 -26.66
N PRO A 276 22.54 -11.17 -27.75
CA PRO A 276 23.01 -11.06 -29.13
C PRO A 276 23.44 -9.64 -29.56
N GLY A 277 23.44 -8.66 -28.64
CA GLY A 277 23.80 -7.28 -28.92
C GLY A 277 23.87 -6.42 -27.65
N PRO A 278 24.24 -5.13 -27.77
CA PRO A 278 24.23 -4.19 -26.65
C PRO A 278 22.79 -3.99 -26.13
N VAL A 279 22.65 -3.86 -24.81
CA VAL A 279 21.37 -3.51 -24.18
C VAL A 279 20.93 -2.10 -24.62
N PRO A 280 19.61 -1.82 -24.68
CA PRO A 280 19.12 -0.48 -24.98
C PRO A 280 19.64 0.55 -23.97
N ASP A 281 19.95 1.75 -24.46
CA ASP A 281 20.31 2.88 -23.61
C ASP A 281 19.10 3.34 -22.78
N LEU A 282 19.07 2.86 -21.54
CA LEU A 282 18.08 3.21 -20.53
C LEU A 282 18.81 3.20 -19.17
N PRO A 283 18.74 4.27 -18.35
CA PRO A 283 19.55 4.34 -17.12
C PRO A 283 19.25 3.20 -16.14
N LEU A 284 18.01 2.66 -16.11
CA LEU A 284 17.69 1.46 -15.33
C LEU A 284 18.40 0.19 -15.80
N LEU A 285 18.77 0.07 -17.08
CA LEU A 285 19.50 -1.09 -17.62
C LEU A 285 21.02 -0.98 -17.44
N ALA A 286 21.56 0.22 -17.20
CA ALA A 286 22.98 0.39 -16.80
C ALA A 286 23.30 -0.29 -15.45
N VAL A 287 22.28 -0.58 -14.64
CA VAL A 287 22.37 -1.33 -13.37
C VAL A 287 22.68 -2.82 -13.57
N LEU A 288 22.59 -3.34 -14.80
CA LEU A 288 22.91 -4.74 -15.08
C LEU A 288 24.43 -4.98 -14.91
N PRO A 289 24.84 -6.04 -14.19
CA PRO A 289 26.25 -6.35 -13.96
C PRO A 289 26.98 -6.68 -15.27
N SER A 290 28.12 -6.04 -15.50
CA SER A 290 28.99 -6.31 -16.65
C SER A 290 29.80 -7.60 -16.51
N GLN A 291 29.96 -8.13 -15.29
CA GLN A 291 30.70 -9.36 -14.98
C GLN A 291 30.04 -10.14 -13.84
N ALA A 292 30.02 -11.48 -13.93
CA ALA A 292 29.63 -12.34 -12.81
C ALA A 292 30.72 -12.32 -11.73
N GLY A 293 30.35 -12.10 -10.46
CA GLY A 293 31.32 -11.87 -9.39
C GLY A 293 30.88 -12.44 -8.05
N VAL A 294 31.74 -13.24 -7.42
CA VAL A 294 31.41 -13.98 -6.18
C VAL A 294 31.20 -13.05 -4.99
N SER A 295 32.04 -12.02 -4.84
CA SER A 295 32.06 -11.12 -3.67
C SER A 295 30.71 -10.45 -3.39
N TRP A 296 30.11 -9.84 -4.40
CA TRP A 296 28.83 -9.15 -4.29
C TRP A 296 27.63 -10.12 -4.32
N SER A 297 27.75 -11.21 -5.08
CA SER A 297 26.74 -12.29 -5.13
C SER A 297 26.49 -12.94 -3.77
N VAL A 298 27.54 -13.14 -2.96
CA VAL A 298 27.40 -13.67 -1.59
C VAL A 298 26.57 -12.74 -0.71
N VAL A 299 26.76 -11.42 -0.82
CA VAL A 299 25.96 -10.42 -0.07
C VAL A 299 24.50 -10.42 -0.54
N ALA A 300 24.26 -10.50 -1.86
CA ALA A 300 22.92 -10.60 -2.42
C ALA A 300 22.18 -11.88 -1.96
N LEU A 301 22.87 -13.03 -1.91
CA LEU A 301 22.33 -14.32 -1.46
C LEU A 301 22.12 -14.39 0.07
N ALA A 302 22.84 -13.59 0.86
CA ALA A 302 22.62 -13.49 2.31
C ALA A 302 21.30 -12.78 2.66
N LEU A 303 20.77 -11.94 1.76
CA LEU A 303 19.58 -11.14 2.01
C LEU A 303 18.28 -11.98 2.08
N PRO A 304 18.01 -12.93 1.15
CA PRO A 304 16.90 -13.88 1.31
C PRO A 304 16.99 -14.75 2.57
N LEU A 305 18.21 -15.18 2.96
CA LEU A 305 18.44 -15.93 4.19
C LEU A 305 18.04 -15.09 5.42
N ALA A 306 18.40 -13.80 5.45
CA ALA A 306 18.00 -12.89 6.52
C ALA A 306 16.47 -12.72 6.60
N VAL A 307 15.77 -12.61 5.45
CA VAL A 307 14.29 -12.56 5.41
C VAL A 307 13.68 -13.84 6.01
N GLY A 308 14.18 -15.02 5.65
CA GLY A 308 13.72 -16.29 6.23
C GLY A 308 13.97 -16.40 7.74
N VAL A 309 15.13 -15.95 8.23
CA VAL A 309 15.43 -15.91 9.67
C VAL A 309 14.48 -14.96 10.42
N LEU A 310 14.20 -13.77 9.87
CA LEU A 310 13.25 -12.81 10.46
C LEU A 310 11.82 -13.37 10.50
N VAL A 311 11.37 -14.08 9.46
CA VAL A 311 10.07 -14.78 9.46
C VAL A 311 10.03 -15.87 10.52
N GLY A 312 11.12 -16.63 10.71
CA GLY A 312 11.25 -17.60 11.80
C GLY A 312 11.12 -16.95 13.18
N LEU A 313 11.83 -15.85 13.41
CA LEU A 313 11.77 -15.09 14.67
C LEU A 313 10.37 -14.51 14.94
N ALA A 314 9.64 -14.10 13.90
CA ALA A 314 8.23 -13.71 14.03
C ALA A 314 7.33 -14.90 14.39
N CYS A 315 7.48 -16.04 13.72
CA CYS A 315 6.67 -17.24 13.95
C CYS A 315 6.91 -17.88 15.34
N ARG A 316 8.06 -17.65 15.99
CA ARG A 316 8.30 -18.05 17.40
C ARG A 316 7.33 -17.41 18.40
N ARG A 317 6.72 -16.26 18.04
CA ARG A 317 5.73 -15.54 18.86
C ARG A 317 4.30 -16.05 18.67
N VAL A 318 4.05 -16.95 17.71
CA VAL A 318 2.74 -17.59 17.53
C VAL A 318 2.52 -18.58 18.68
N GLN A 319 1.35 -18.53 19.31
CA GLN A 319 1.03 -19.38 20.46
C GLN A 319 0.68 -20.82 20.01
N GLY A 320 0.77 -21.76 20.95
CA GLY A 320 0.51 -23.19 20.71
C GLY A 320 1.77 -24.04 20.45
N SER A 321 1.54 -25.24 19.92
CA SER A 321 2.58 -26.27 19.75
C SER A 321 3.57 -25.97 18.63
N ALA A 322 4.72 -26.67 18.62
CA ALA A 322 5.71 -26.56 17.55
C ALA A 322 5.09 -26.81 16.15
N THR A 323 4.18 -27.78 16.03
CA THR A 323 3.43 -28.07 14.80
C THR A 323 2.60 -26.87 14.34
N ARG A 324 1.92 -26.18 15.26
CA ARG A 324 1.13 -24.96 14.96
C ARG A 324 2.01 -23.80 14.48
N ARG A 325 3.22 -23.65 15.03
CA ARG A 325 4.22 -22.68 14.52
C ARG A 325 4.74 -23.04 13.13
N LEU A 326 5.03 -24.32 12.87
CA LEU A 326 5.43 -24.77 11.53
C LEU A 326 4.32 -24.59 10.49
N LEU A 327 3.05 -24.74 10.87
CA LEU A 327 1.91 -24.38 10.01
C LEU A 327 1.91 -22.87 9.70
N SER A 328 2.11 -22.00 10.69
CA SER A 328 2.20 -20.55 10.42
C SER A 328 3.41 -20.17 9.55
N VAL A 329 4.55 -20.86 9.67
CA VAL A 329 5.71 -20.72 8.76
C VAL A 329 5.33 -21.13 7.33
N GLY A 330 4.66 -22.27 7.17
CA GLY A 330 4.19 -22.74 5.86
C GLY A 330 3.24 -21.74 5.19
N VAL A 331 2.25 -21.23 5.93
CA VAL A 331 1.33 -20.21 5.42
C VAL A 331 2.05 -18.89 5.09
N ALA A 332 3.03 -18.47 5.91
CA ALA A 332 3.82 -17.27 5.63
C ALA A 332 4.66 -17.41 4.35
N ALA A 333 5.35 -18.54 4.19
CA ALA A 333 6.15 -18.84 3.00
C ALA A 333 5.27 -18.94 1.73
N CYS A 334 4.13 -19.63 1.80
CA CYS A 334 3.18 -19.71 0.70
C CYS A 334 2.60 -18.33 0.32
N THR A 335 2.25 -17.50 1.32
CA THR A 335 1.73 -16.13 1.08
C THR A 335 2.75 -15.27 0.36
N ALA A 336 4.00 -15.26 0.82
CA ALA A 336 5.08 -14.50 0.20
C ALA A 336 5.43 -15.04 -1.20
N ALA A 337 5.47 -16.36 -1.38
CA ALA A 337 5.74 -17.00 -2.67
C ALA A 337 4.64 -16.69 -3.69
N LEU A 338 3.35 -16.75 -3.31
CA LEU A 338 2.22 -16.40 -4.18
C LEU A 338 2.17 -14.90 -4.52
N GLY A 339 2.46 -14.02 -3.54
CA GLY A 339 2.59 -12.60 -3.80
C GLY A 339 3.74 -12.29 -4.78
N THR A 340 4.88 -12.95 -4.60
CA THR A 340 6.04 -12.82 -5.50
C THR A 340 5.74 -13.40 -6.88
N LEU A 341 5.01 -14.52 -6.98
CA LEU A 341 4.56 -15.11 -8.24
C LEU A 341 3.74 -14.12 -9.07
N VAL A 342 2.75 -13.49 -8.45
CA VAL A 342 1.86 -12.51 -9.12
C VAL A 342 2.65 -11.27 -9.52
N LEU A 343 3.45 -10.70 -8.62
CA LEU A 343 4.28 -9.52 -8.93
C LEU A 343 5.29 -9.81 -10.05
N ALA A 344 5.98 -10.95 -10.01
CA ALA A 344 6.96 -11.34 -11.02
C ALA A 344 6.33 -11.68 -12.38
N TYR A 345 5.07 -12.15 -12.40
CA TYR A 345 4.32 -12.37 -13.63
C TYR A 345 3.91 -11.06 -14.29
N VAL A 346 3.34 -10.11 -13.53
CA VAL A 346 2.91 -8.79 -14.07
C VAL A 346 4.12 -7.88 -14.40
N ALA A 347 5.28 -8.10 -13.77
CA ALA A 347 6.52 -7.41 -14.11
C ALA A 347 7.21 -7.91 -15.40
N GLY A 348 6.72 -9.00 -16.00
CA GLY A 348 7.27 -9.62 -17.21
C GLY A 348 6.30 -9.53 -18.40
N GLY A 349 6.80 -9.87 -19.59
CA GLY A 349 6.02 -9.83 -20.83
C GLY A 349 6.89 -9.74 -22.07
N ASP A 350 6.28 -9.34 -23.18
CA ASP A 350 6.97 -9.08 -24.44
C ASP A 350 7.35 -7.61 -24.61
N LEU A 351 8.50 -7.40 -25.25
CA LEU A 351 9.12 -6.11 -25.53
C LEU A 351 9.42 -5.98 -27.03
N GLY A 352 8.35 -5.77 -27.81
CA GLY A 352 8.41 -5.52 -29.25
C GLY A 352 8.76 -6.73 -30.12
N GLY A 353 8.84 -7.94 -29.56
CA GLY A 353 9.28 -9.13 -30.29
C GLY A 353 10.73 -9.07 -30.80
N GLY A 354 11.53 -8.10 -30.31
CA GLY A 354 12.95 -7.94 -30.65
C GLY A 354 13.86 -8.86 -29.83
N ALA A 355 15.17 -8.69 -30.00
CA ALA A 355 16.20 -9.53 -29.39
C ALA A 355 16.19 -9.59 -27.84
N PHE A 356 15.52 -8.66 -27.18
CA PHE A 356 15.35 -8.59 -25.72
C PHE A 356 13.94 -9.04 -25.25
N SER A 357 13.14 -9.63 -26.14
CA SER A 357 11.82 -10.21 -25.83
C SER A 357 11.91 -11.74 -25.70
N PRO A 358 11.19 -12.38 -24.76
CA PRO A 358 10.43 -11.77 -23.67
C PRO A 358 11.34 -11.32 -22.52
N VAL A 359 10.88 -10.33 -21.74
CA VAL A 359 11.46 -10.01 -20.44
C VAL A 359 10.77 -10.84 -19.38
N THR A 360 11.52 -11.61 -18.59
CA THR A 360 10.94 -12.50 -17.58
C THR A 360 11.79 -12.64 -16.32
N LEU A 361 11.12 -12.51 -15.17
CA LEU A 361 11.67 -12.79 -13.84
C LEU A 361 11.49 -14.28 -13.43
N ARG A 362 11.18 -15.14 -14.41
CA ARG A 362 10.98 -16.60 -14.27
C ARG A 362 9.99 -16.92 -13.12
N PRO A 363 8.73 -16.46 -13.18
CA PRO A 363 7.88 -16.27 -11.99
C PRO A 363 7.69 -17.51 -11.12
N LEU A 364 7.50 -18.69 -11.73
CA LEU A 364 7.35 -19.95 -10.99
C LEU A 364 8.63 -20.36 -10.25
N ALA A 365 9.80 -20.18 -10.88
CA ALA A 365 11.08 -20.46 -10.25
C ALA A 365 11.36 -19.46 -9.12
N LEU A 366 11.05 -18.18 -9.32
CA LEU A 366 11.23 -17.15 -8.29
C LEU A 366 10.28 -17.35 -7.09
N ALA A 367 9.04 -17.75 -7.34
CA ALA A 367 8.09 -18.13 -6.29
C ALA A 367 8.61 -19.34 -5.48
N ALA A 368 9.08 -20.39 -6.16
CA ALA A 368 9.67 -21.57 -5.50
C ALA A 368 10.95 -21.23 -4.71
N ALA A 369 11.85 -20.43 -5.28
CA ALA A 369 13.06 -19.96 -4.59
C ALA A 369 12.70 -19.12 -3.35
N THR A 370 11.77 -18.18 -3.47
CA THR A 370 11.27 -17.35 -2.36
C THR A 370 10.62 -18.21 -1.27
N MET A 371 9.84 -19.23 -1.66
CA MET A 371 9.26 -20.19 -0.73
C MET A 371 10.35 -20.94 0.06
N CYS A 372 11.40 -21.44 -0.61
CA CYS A 372 12.50 -22.15 0.04
C CYS A 372 13.33 -21.23 0.95
N TRP A 373 13.69 -20.03 0.47
CA TRP A 373 14.43 -19.03 1.24
C TRP A 373 13.71 -18.56 2.50
N ILE A 374 12.37 -18.57 2.50
CA ILE A 374 11.59 -18.26 3.70
C ILE A 374 11.39 -19.52 4.55
N ALA A 375 10.86 -20.60 3.98
CA ALA A 375 10.43 -21.78 4.73
C ALA A 375 11.57 -22.51 5.44
N VAL A 376 12.73 -22.72 4.78
CA VAL A 376 13.82 -23.53 5.36
C VAL A 376 14.47 -22.82 6.56
N PRO A 377 14.89 -21.54 6.48
CA PRO A 377 15.44 -20.84 7.64
C PRO A 377 14.38 -20.58 8.71
N ALA A 378 13.12 -20.26 8.34
CA ALA A 378 12.07 -20.04 9.31
C ALA A 378 11.69 -21.31 10.09
N ALA A 379 11.65 -22.47 9.43
CA ALA A 379 11.44 -23.76 10.08
C ALA A 379 12.61 -24.10 11.02
N ALA A 380 13.86 -23.90 10.60
CA ALA A 380 15.03 -24.10 11.47
C ALA A 380 14.99 -23.21 12.72
N VAL A 381 14.72 -21.91 12.55
CA VAL A 381 14.64 -20.94 13.67
C VAL A 381 13.46 -21.26 14.61
N THR A 382 12.29 -21.62 14.09
CA THR A 382 11.12 -21.97 14.93
C THR A 382 11.27 -23.32 15.65
N TRP A 383 12.02 -24.26 15.07
CA TRP A 383 12.30 -25.56 15.68
C TRP A 383 13.37 -25.45 16.77
N PHE A 384 14.54 -24.89 16.45
CA PHE A 384 15.71 -24.92 17.35
C PHE A 384 15.71 -23.83 18.43
N ALA A 385 15.16 -22.64 18.17
CA ALA A 385 15.17 -21.55 19.16
C ALA A 385 13.92 -21.52 20.07
N GLY A 386 13.01 -22.50 19.93
CA GLY A 386 11.88 -22.70 20.83
C GLY A 386 10.85 -21.55 20.88
N PRO A 387 9.93 -21.58 21.87
CA PRO A 387 8.99 -20.49 22.12
C PRO A 387 9.71 -19.16 22.39
N VAL A 388 9.00 -18.05 22.21
CA VAL A 388 9.15 -16.90 23.11
C VAL A 388 8.09 -17.08 24.20
N VAL A 389 8.52 -17.43 25.41
CA VAL A 389 7.65 -17.34 26.59
C VAL A 389 7.63 -15.88 27.00
N PHE A 390 6.45 -15.29 27.05
CA PHE A 390 6.23 -14.10 27.86
C PHE A 390 5.85 -14.61 29.25
N GLU A 391 6.73 -14.41 30.22
CA GLU A 391 6.32 -14.48 31.62
C GLU A 391 5.50 -13.21 31.88
N ASP A 392 4.19 -13.37 32.05
CA ASP A 392 3.37 -12.33 32.66
C ASP A 392 3.96 -12.02 34.04
N PRO A 393 4.13 -10.74 34.43
CA PRO A 393 4.70 -10.40 35.73
C PRO A 393 3.90 -11.06 36.85
N GLU A 394 4.53 -11.99 37.56
CA GLU A 394 3.89 -12.73 38.65
C GLU A 394 3.34 -11.72 39.68
N PRO A 395 2.02 -11.74 39.97
CA PRO A 395 1.43 -10.74 40.85
C PRO A 395 2.02 -10.90 42.24
N ALA A 396 2.81 -9.92 42.67
CA ALA A 396 3.71 -10.05 43.82
C ALA A 396 2.97 -10.58 45.06
N PRO A 397 3.43 -11.71 45.65
CA PRO A 397 2.73 -12.37 46.76
C PRO A 397 2.78 -11.47 48.01
N GLY A 398 1.66 -10.78 48.25
CA GLY A 398 1.51 -9.77 49.30
C GLY A 398 0.38 -8.77 49.06
N ALA A 399 -0.08 -8.60 47.81
CA ALA A 399 -1.14 -7.64 47.46
C ALA A 399 -2.59 -8.04 47.91
N ALA A 400 -2.74 -9.04 48.79
CA ALA A 400 -4.03 -9.62 49.19
C ALA A 400 -4.38 -9.48 50.68
N GLU A 401 -3.49 -8.97 51.53
CA GLU A 401 -3.71 -8.84 52.99
C GLU A 401 -3.44 -7.42 53.52
N SER A 402 -4.29 -6.45 53.18
CA SER A 402 -4.24 -5.10 53.77
C SER A 402 -5.56 -4.33 53.81
N THR A 403 -6.71 -5.02 53.76
CA THR A 403 -8.06 -4.41 53.71
C THR A 403 -8.94 -4.68 54.93
N ASP A 404 -8.39 -4.62 56.16
CA ASP A 404 -9.21 -4.58 57.39
C ASP A 404 -8.56 -3.83 58.59
N ALA A 405 -7.60 -2.93 58.35
CA ALA A 405 -6.79 -2.29 59.41
C ALA A 405 -6.74 -0.74 59.34
N ALA A 406 -7.62 -0.11 58.57
CA ALA A 406 -7.61 1.35 58.32
C ALA A 406 -8.73 2.12 59.05
N ALA A 407 -9.14 1.65 60.24
CA ALA A 407 -10.36 2.13 60.91
C ALA A 407 -10.23 2.33 62.45
N GLN A 408 -9.09 2.85 62.93
CA GLN A 408 -8.99 3.43 64.29
C GLN A 408 -7.72 4.29 64.49
N ALA A 409 -7.70 5.04 65.60
CA ALA A 409 -6.59 5.86 66.10
C ALA A 409 -6.13 7.01 65.18
N ALA A 410 -6.88 8.11 65.23
CA ALA A 410 -6.29 9.43 65.00
C ALA A 410 -5.82 10.00 66.34
N ASP A 411 -4.54 10.40 66.43
CA ASP A 411 -4.08 11.44 67.35
C ASP A 411 -2.72 12.00 66.86
N ALA A 412 -2.41 13.24 67.24
CA ALA A 412 -1.14 13.92 66.90
C ALA A 412 -0.50 14.49 68.18
N PRO A 413 0.83 14.75 68.18
CA PRO A 413 1.23 16.14 67.95
C PRO A 413 2.58 16.33 67.21
N GLU A 414 2.95 17.59 67.02
CA GLU A 414 4.15 18.08 66.35
C GLU A 414 5.45 17.92 67.19
N ALA A 415 6.60 17.82 66.53
CA ALA A 415 7.90 18.22 67.07
C ALA A 415 8.89 18.58 65.94
N ASP A 416 9.67 19.65 66.15
CA ASP A 416 10.64 20.23 65.19
C ASP A 416 12.09 19.78 65.51
N SER A 417 12.97 19.72 64.50
CA SER A 417 14.44 19.59 64.64
C SER A 417 15.17 19.81 63.30
N ALA A 418 16.18 20.71 63.32
CA ALA A 418 17.00 21.12 62.18
C ALA A 418 18.28 20.25 62.00
N PRO A 419 19.04 20.36 60.88
CA PRO A 419 20.15 19.46 60.56
C PRO A 419 21.52 19.91 61.12
N PRO A 420 22.52 19.01 61.20
CA PRO A 420 23.93 19.33 61.43
C PRO A 420 24.72 19.51 60.10
N ASP A 421 25.78 20.30 60.14
CA ASP A 421 26.69 20.60 59.01
C ASP A 421 28.14 20.86 59.53
N ALA A 422 29.14 20.88 58.63
CA ALA A 422 30.59 21.04 58.88
C ALA A 422 31.29 19.92 59.72
N GLU A 423 32.61 19.71 59.72
CA GLU A 423 33.82 20.37 59.15
C GLU A 423 34.64 19.29 58.37
N ALA A 424 35.47 19.48 57.32
CA ALA A 424 36.25 20.59 56.73
C ALA A 424 37.79 20.50 56.94
N SER A 425 38.57 20.52 55.84
CA SER A 425 40.03 20.76 55.75
C SER A 425 40.44 20.87 54.26
N GLU A 426 40.54 22.09 53.69
CA GLU A 426 41.78 22.91 53.52
C GLU A 426 42.53 22.72 52.18
N ASP A 427 42.04 23.38 51.10
CA ASP A 427 42.62 24.52 50.32
C ASP A 427 44.16 24.71 50.14
N PRO A 428 44.68 25.69 49.34
CA PRO A 428 44.08 26.60 48.31
C PRO A 428 44.91 26.82 47.00
N ALA A 429 44.37 27.66 46.07
CA ALA A 429 45.09 28.62 45.17
C ALA A 429 46.02 28.07 44.03
N GLU A 430 46.43 28.78 42.95
CA GLU A 430 46.17 30.09 42.25
C GLU A 430 46.89 29.99 40.86
N ASP A 431 46.63 30.72 39.76
CA ASP A 431 45.53 31.58 39.28
C ASP A 431 45.49 31.60 37.70
N SER A 432 45.47 32.76 37.02
CA SER A 432 44.94 32.93 35.63
C SER A 432 45.94 33.62 34.63
N PRO A 433 45.59 34.51 33.65
CA PRO A 433 46.14 34.39 32.27
C PRO A 433 46.86 35.64 31.69
N ASP A 434 47.37 35.53 30.44
CA ASP A 434 47.67 36.59 29.44
C ASP A 434 48.48 35.97 28.25
N GLU A 435 48.73 36.58 27.08
CA GLU A 435 47.98 37.43 26.11
C GLU A 435 48.95 37.72 24.91
N ALA A 436 48.41 37.96 23.70
CA ALA A 436 49.10 38.52 22.51
C ALA A 436 50.34 37.77 21.90
N ASP A 437 50.85 38.03 20.68
CA ASP A 437 50.47 38.99 19.62
C ASP A 437 50.91 38.54 18.18
N SER A 438 50.32 39.19 17.14
CA SER A 438 50.84 39.64 15.81
C SER A 438 51.83 38.82 14.93
N THR A 439 51.95 38.97 13.58
CA THR A 439 51.17 39.49 12.42
C THR A 439 51.83 38.96 11.12
N GLU A 440 51.20 38.83 9.93
CA GLU A 440 51.15 39.78 8.78
C GLU A 440 50.78 38.96 7.49
N GLN A 441 50.27 39.44 6.34
CA GLN A 441 49.55 40.66 5.91
C GLN A 441 49.11 40.51 4.40
N SER A 442 48.24 41.41 3.89
CA SER A 442 48.10 41.83 2.45
C SER A 442 47.21 41.02 1.47
N THR A 443 46.44 41.61 0.51
CA THR A 443 45.88 43.00 0.30
C THR A 443 44.81 43.01 -0.84
N SER A 444 44.14 44.15 -1.09
CA SER A 444 43.20 44.50 -2.20
C SER A 444 41.77 43.96 -2.03
N ASP A 445 40.70 44.75 -1.83
CA ASP A 445 40.16 45.98 -2.49
C ASP A 445 39.47 45.67 -3.84
N GLY A 446 38.24 46.16 -4.14
CA GLY A 446 37.39 47.09 -3.37
C GLY A 446 35.96 47.31 -3.95
N GLU A 447 35.34 48.43 -3.56
CA GLU A 447 34.08 49.05 -4.06
C GLU A 447 32.72 48.32 -3.91
N ALA A 448 31.90 48.82 -2.97
CA ALA A 448 30.44 48.67 -2.94
C ALA A 448 29.79 49.89 -2.23
N GLU A 449 28.78 50.51 -2.85
CA GLU A 449 27.96 51.66 -2.38
C GLU A 449 26.59 51.63 -3.13
N PRO A 450 25.51 52.34 -2.71
CA PRO A 450 24.26 51.65 -2.40
C PRO A 450 22.98 52.28 -3.04
N ALA A 451 21.90 52.45 -2.25
CA ALA A 451 20.51 52.83 -2.58
C ALA A 451 19.66 51.69 -3.21
N GLU A 452 18.60 51.18 -2.56
CA GLU A 452 17.27 51.80 -2.30
C GLU A 452 16.42 51.99 -3.57
N ASP A 453 15.30 51.27 -3.70
CA ASP A 453 13.96 51.84 -3.43
C ASP A 453 12.83 50.77 -3.34
N ALA A 454 11.62 51.26 -3.02
CA ALA A 454 10.29 50.68 -2.81
C ALA A 454 9.86 49.32 -3.41
N LEU A 455 8.99 48.64 -2.64
CA LEU A 455 8.05 47.60 -3.06
C LEU A 455 6.70 48.22 -3.47
N ASP A 456 6.07 47.73 -4.55
CA ASP A 456 4.59 47.64 -4.63
C ASP A 456 4.13 46.63 -5.71
N PRO A 457 3.24 45.66 -5.38
CA PRO A 457 2.50 44.86 -6.36
C PRO A 457 0.98 45.05 -6.24
N GLU A 458 0.34 45.66 -7.25
CA GLU A 458 -1.12 45.70 -7.35
C GLU A 458 -1.72 44.30 -7.62
N GLU A 459 -2.50 43.76 -6.67
CA GLU A 459 -3.64 42.89 -7.01
C GLU A 459 -4.76 43.04 -5.95
N ALA A 460 -6.02 43.09 -6.39
CA ALA A 460 -7.13 43.61 -5.58
C ALA A 460 -8.14 42.55 -5.11
N GLU A 461 -8.30 42.40 -3.79
CA GLU A 461 -9.40 41.62 -3.19
C GLU A 461 -10.69 42.43 -2.98
N PRO A 462 -11.88 41.86 -3.23
CA PRO A 462 -13.16 42.40 -2.77
C PRO A 462 -13.48 41.93 -1.34
N ALA A 463 -13.72 42.87 -0.42
CA ALA A 463 -13.83 42.62 1.02
C ALA A 463 -15.13 41.92 1.49
N ILE A 464 -15.04 41.20 2.62
CA ILE A 464 -16.16 40.77 3.47
C ILE A 464 -15.88 41.16 4.94
N PRO A 465 -16.85 41.63 5.76
CA PRO A 465 -16.54 42.37 7.00
C PRO A 465 -16.20 41.53 8.26
N HIS A 466 -15.56 42.20 9.22
CA HIS A 466 -15.04 41.68 10.50
C HIS A 466 -16.03 40.94 11.42
N ALA A 467 -15.51 39.98 12.20
CA ALA A 467 -16.13 39.53 13.45
C ALA A 467 -15.12 39.02 14.52
N ARG A 468 -14.61 39.96 15.34
CA ARG A 468 -14.02 39.79 16.70
C ARG A 468 -12.66 39.06 16.89
N GLU A 469 -12.05 39.43 18.02
CA GLU A 469 -10.72 39.07 18.52
C GLU A 469 -10.68 37.71 19.27
N PRO A 470 -9.49 37.11 19.46
CA PRO A 470 -9.33 35.83 20.15
C PRO A 470 -9.31 35.96 21.68
N LEU A 471 -9.85 34.95 22.37
CA LEU A 471 -9.67 34.74 23.81
C LEU A 471 -8.82 33.48 24.06
N ALA A 472 -7.70 33.66 24.75
CA ALA A 472 -6.84 32.59 25.26
C ALA A 472 -7.48 31.89 26.49
N PRO A 473 -7.09 30.65 26.84
CA PRO A 473 -7.91 29.80 27.69
C PRO A 473 -7.81 30.14 29.18
N SER A 474 -8.97 30.19 29.86
CA SER A 474 -9.05 30.08 31.31
C SER A 474 -9.26 28.62 31.72
N SER A 475 -8.75 28.25 32.89
CA SER A 475 -8.80 26.88 33.40
C SER A 475 -10.04 26.63 34.27
N THR A 476 -10.64 25.45 34.14
CA THR A 476 -11.43 24.84 35.24
C THR A 476 -11.46 23.33 35.08
N ARG A 477 -11.72 22.63 36.18
CA ARG A 477 -11.57 21.18 36.36
C ARG A 477 -12.95 20.52 36.51
N THR A 478 -12.98 19.19 36.41
CA THR A 478 -14.14 18.30 36.67
C THR A 478 -15.27 18.37 35.61
N ALA A 479 -15.99 17.29 35.29
CA ALA A 479 -15.91 15.90 35.78
C ALA A 479 -16.08 14.88 34.64
N ARG A 480 -15.64 13.63 34.87
CA ARG A 480 -16.13 12.47 34.10
C ARG A 480 -17.56 12.16 34.54
N SER A 481 -18.43 11.81 33.60
CA SER A 481 -19.59 10.95 33.87
C SER A 481 -19.24 9.55 33.41
N GLU A 482 -19.16 8.60 34.35
CA GLU A 482 -19.16 7.18 34.02
C GLU A 482 -20.58 6.77 33.57
N ILE A 483 -20.68 5.69 32.78
CA ILE A 483 -21.95 5.13 32.34
C ILE A 483 -22.20 3.90 33.21
N ASP A 484 -23.30 3.92 33.96
CA ASP A 484 -23.70 2.82 34.85
C ASP A 484 -24.19 1.62 34.03
N PRO A 485 -23.64 0.40 34.20
CA PRO A 485 -24.11 -0.79 33.50
C PRO A 485 -25.43 -1.37 34.02
N SER A 486 -25.99 -0.87 35.13
CA SER A 486 -27.15 -1.47 35.81
C SER A 486 -28.52 -0.99 35.30
N GLU A 487 -28.58 -0.02 34.39
CA GLU A 487 -29.84 0.57 33.90
C GLU A 487 -30.49 -0.22 32.73
N PHE A 488 -30.14 -1.50 32.55
CA PHE A 488 -30.76 -2.41 31.58
C PHE A 488 -31.40 -3.60 32.31
N ASP A 489 -32.51 -3.34 32.99
CA ASP A 489 -33.42 -4.36 33.49
C ASP A 489 -34.82 -4.13 32.90
N GLY A 490 -35.43 -5.18 32.37
CA GLY A 490 -36.59 -5.05 31.49
C GLY A 490 -36.99 -6.39 30.89
N ASP A 491 -37.98 -7.03 31.52
CA ASP A 491 -38.41 -8.39 31.25
C ASP A 491 -38.79 -8.62 29.77
N VAL A 492 -38.32 -9.74 29.21
CA VAL A 492 -38.71 -10.23 27.87
C VAL A 492 -39.30 -11.63 28.03
N ASP A 493 -40.49 -11.69 28.60
CA ASP A 493 -41.24 -12.94 28.77
C ASP A 493 -42.15 -13.25 27.57
N GLU A 494 -42.02 -14.50 27.13
CA GLU A 494 -42.95 -15.35 26.39
C GLU A 494 -43.57 -14.97 25.03
N SER A 495 -43.45 -15.97 24.14
CA SER A 495 -44.43 -16.37 23.10
C SER A 495 -44.53 -15.58 21.79
N TRP A 496 -44.06 -16.22 20.71
CA TRP A 496 -44.64 -16.07 19.37
C TRP A 496 -44.83 -17.46 18.75
N ALA A 497 -46.08 -17.92 18.68
CA ALA A 497 -46.47 -19.08 17.91
C ALA A 497 -47.06 -18.62 16.54
N PRO A 498 -46.88 -19.39 15.46
CA PRO A 498 -47.48 -19.04 14.17
C PRO A 498 -48.92 -19.58 14.07
N ASP A 499 -49.90 -18.68 13.97
CA ASP A 499 -51.30 -19.05 13.72
C ASP A 499 -51.59 -19.40 12.25
N ASP A 500 -52.48 -20.38 12.06
CA ASP A 500 -52.95 -20.91 10.77
C ASP A 500 -54.39 -20.43 10.48
N GLU A 501 -54.55 -19.41 9.61
CA GLU A 501 -55.87 -18.94 9.16
C GLU A 501 -56.35 -19.72 7.91
N SER A 502 -57.03 -20.84 8.16
CA SER A 502 -57.77 -21.56 7.11
C SER A 502 -58.99 -20.77 6.61
N ARG A 503 -59.13 -20.61 5.28
CA ARG A 503 -60.41 -20.34 4.61
C ARG A 503 -60.53 -21.19 3.34
N GLY A 504 -61.18 -22.35 3.46
CA GLY A 504 -61.35 -23.30 2.37
C GLY A 504 -62.65 -23.13 1.57
N THR A 505 -62.81 -23.97 0.54
CA THR A 505 -64.09 -24.28 -0.11
C THR A 505 -64.19 -25.80 -0.36
N ALA A 506 -65.41 -26.33 -0.42
CA ALA A 506 -65.65 -27.78 -0.48
C ALA A 506 -65.47 -28.37 -1.89
N GLY A 507 -64.95 -29.59 -1.97
CA GLY A 507 -64.75 -30.32 -3.23
C GLY A 507 -64.69 -31.84 -3.03
N THR A 508 -65.84 -32.48 -2.82
CA THR A 508 -65.93 -33.94 -2.61
C THR A 508 -65.81 -34.72 -3.92
N ARG A 509 -64.84 -35.64 -4.01
CA ARG A 509 -64.98 -36.83 -4.87
C ARG A 509 -64.11 -38.01 -4.42
N ASN A 510 -64.73 -39.18 -4.31
CA ASN A 510 -64.04 -40.46 -4.14
C ASN A 510 -63.34 -40.89 -5.44
N GLY A 511 -62.29 -41.71 -5.33
CA GLY A 511 -61.64 -42.35 -6.47
C GLY A 511 -60.40 -43.16 -6.09
N ASN A 512 -60.59 -44.31 -5.42
CA ASN A 512 -59.50 -45.26 -5.14
C ASN A 512 -59.81 -46.64 -5.75
N GLU A 513 -59.36 -46.82 -6.99
CA GLU A 513 -59.16 -48.09 -7.68
C GLU A 513 -57.93 -47.87 -8.59
N ALA A 514 -57.07 -48.81 -8.93
CA ALA A 514 -56.65 -50.15 -8.50
C ALA A 514 -55.69 -50.62 -9.63
N ARG A 515 -55.02 -51.77 -9.48
CA ARG A 515 -53.94 -52.29 -10.37
C ARG A 515 -52.61 -51.52 -10.27
N SER A 516 -51.42 -52.13 -10.30
CA SER A 516 -51.01 -53.55 -10.49
C SER A 516 -51.42 -54.21 -11.82
N ASP A 517 -50.65 -53.94 -12.87
CA ASP A 517 -49.78 -54.95 -13.51
C ASP A 517 -48.46 -54.25 -13.95
#